data_AF-A0A3P7EE44-F1
#
_entry.id   AF-A0A3P7EE44-F1
#
_cell.length_a   1.000
_cell.length_b   1.000
_cell.length_c   1.000
_cell.angle_alpha   90.00
_cell.angle_beta   90.00
_cell.angle_gamma   90.00
#
_symmetry.space_group_name_H-M   'P 1'
#
loop_
_entity.id
_entity.type
_entity.pdbx_description
1 polymer ?
#
loop_
_entity_poly.entity_id
_entity_poly.type
_entity_poly.pdbx_seq_one_letter_code
_entity_poly.pdbx_strand_id
1 'polypeptide(L)'
;MKNLGCTGDSRRRKLLFLWKYLTLRGLFRLLGENVGSYPIVYILLSLLISTSSFGIFKIVLRDRIRDGYTPTNAPSRYEMDVLREFWNSSGDPMVTVVLLTAKDNGSMLRDDYLIEIERLTNYLMTNHSVLYDNQPIIYENFCSPYCRMNIALKLFKVIIY
;
A
#
# COMPACT_ATOMS: atom_id res chain seq x y z
N MET A 1 3.93 -77.75 -32.68
CA MET A 1 3.50 -76.73 -31.68
C MET A 1 4.12 -75.40 -32.06
N LYS A 2 3.30 -74.44 -32.53
CA LYS A 2 3.76 -73.09 -32.89
C LYS A 2 3.97 -72.25 -31.62
N ASN A 3 5.18 -71.70 -31.46
CA ASN A 3 5.56 -70.79 -30.39
C ASN A 3 4.74 -69.49 -30.45
N LEU A 4 3.70 -69.38 -29.62
CA LEU A 4 2.85 -68.19 -29.49
C LEU A 4 3.06 -67.46 -28.14
N GLY A 5 4.26 -67.57 -27.55
CA GLY A 5 4.56 -67.07 -26.21
C GLY A 5 5.45 -65.81 -26.11
N CYS A 6 6.14 -65.38 -27.18
CA CYS A 6 7.22 -64.38 -27.05
C CYS A 6 6.82 -62.92 -27.32
N THR A 7 5.63 -62.63 -27.86
CA THR A 7 5.23 -61.26 -28.22
C THR A 7 4.62 -60.46 -27.06
N GLY A 8 3.94 -61.12 -26.12
CA GLY A 8 3.33 -60.47 -24.94
C GLY A 8 4.35 -59.94 -23.93
N ASP A 9 5.48 -60.63 -23.77
CA ASP A 9 6.51 -60.30 -22.78
C ASP A 9 7.33 -59.05 -23.18
N SER A 10 7.53 -58.81 -24.48
CA SER A 10 8.22 -57.61 -24.98
C SER A 10 7.39 -56.34 -24.77
N ARG A 11 6.08 -56.39 -25.03
CA ARG A 11 5.19 -55.23 -24.88
C ARG A 11 4.97 -54.87 -23.40
N ARG A 12 4.84 -55.87 -22.52
CA ARG A 12 4.73 -55.69 -21.06
C ARG A 12 6.01 -55.10 -20.44
N ARG A 13 7.20 -55.55 -20.89
CA ARG A 13 8.48 -54.95 -20.47
C ARG A 13 8.65 -53.50 -20.89
N LYS A 14 8.27 -53.13 -22.13
CA LYS A 14 8.30 -51.72 -22.59
C LYS A 14 7.38 -50.83 -21.73
N LEU A 15 6.19 -51.32 -21.39
CA LEU A 15 5.23 -50.56 -20.57
C LEU A 15 5.73 -50.37 -19.13
N LEU A 16 6.32 -51.40 -18.52
CA LEU A 16 6.93 -51.33 -17.18
C LEU A 16 8.16 -50.40 -17.15
N PHE A 17 8.94 -50.37 -18.23
CA PHE A 17 10.07 -49.44 -18.36
C PHE A 17 9.57 -47.99 -18.45
N LEU A 18 8.55 -47.73 -19.28
CA LEU A 18 7.87 -46.42 -19.35
C LEU A 18 7.26 -46.01 -18.00
N TRP A 19 6.61 -46.93 -17.29
CA TRP A 19 6.06 -46.68 -15.95
C TRP A 19 7.13 -46.36 -14.92
N LYS A 20 8.32 -46.98 -15.01
CA LYS A 20 9.45 -46.67 -14.13
C LYS A 20 9.92 -45.21 -14.30
N TYR A 21 9.89 -44.67 -15.52
CA TYR A 21 10.15 -43.25 -15.77
C TYR A 21 8.98 -42.33 -15.45
N LEU A 22 7.75 -42.85 -15.46
CA LEU A 22 6.55 -42.13 -15.01
C LEU A 22 6.46 -42.01 -13.48
N THR A 23 7.27 -42.76 -12.72
CA THR A 23 7.38 -42.54 -11.28
C THR A 23 8.11 -41.22 -10.99
N LEU A 24 7.68 -40.50 -9.96
CA LEU A 24 8.28 -39.23 -9.54
C LEU A 24 9.81 -39.32 -9.41
N ARG A 25 10.31 -40.41 -8.84
CA ARG A 25 11.74 -40.68 -8.69
C ARG A 25 12.45 -40.89 -10.04
N GLY A 26 11.80 -41.56 -10.99
CA GLY A 26 12.31 -41.73 -12.35
C GLY A 26 12.40 -40.40 -13.11
N LEU A 27 11.39 -39.55 -12.95
CA LEU A 27 11.31 -38.26 -13.60
C LEU A 27 12.35 -37.28 -13.05
N PHE A 28 12.52 -37.21 -11.73
CA PHE A 28 13.61 -36.43 -11.12
C PHE A 28 14.99 -36.94 -11.49
N ARG A 29 15.18 -38.26 -11.61
CA ARG A 29 16.47 -38.82 -12.05
C ARG A 29 16.80 -38.40 -13.48
N LEU A 30 15.81 -38.45 -14.39
CA LEU A 30 16.00 -38.07 -15.79
C LEU A 30 16.25 -36.56 -15.94
N LEU A 31 15.50 -35.73 -15.20
CA LEU A 31 15.77 -34.29 -15.13
C LEU A 31 17.16 -33.99 -14.56
N GLY A 32 17.55 -34.64 -13.47
CA GLY A 32 18.86 -34.45 -12.85
C GLY A 32 20.01 -34.89 -13.76
N GLU A 33 19.86 -36.01 -14.47
CA GLU A 33 20.84 -36.48 -15.44
C GLU A 33 20.95 -35.53 -16.65
N ASN A 34 19.84 -34.97 -17.11
CA ASN A 34 19.83 -33.97 -18.18
C ASN A 34 20.48 -32.65 -17.74
N VAL A 35 20.15 -32.16 -16.54
CA VAL A 35 20.76 -30.95 -15.96
C VAL A 35 22.27 -31.14 -15.73
N GLY A 36 22.67 -32.31 -15.23
CA GLY A 36 24.08 -32.67 -15.02
C GLY A 36 24.87 -32.83 -16.32
N SER A 37 24.22 -33.21 -17.43
CA SER A 37 24.87 -33.36 -18.73
C SER A 37 25.16 -32.01 -19.41
N TYR A 38 24.35 -30.97 -19.15
CA TYR A 38 24.49 -29.65 -19.78
C TYR A 38 24.45 -28.48 -18.77
N PRO A 39 25.35 -28.44 -17.78
CA PRO A 39 25.26 -27.51 -16.65
C PRO A 39 25.27 -26.02 -17.10
N ILE A 40 26.07 -25.68 -18.10
CA ILE A 40 26.19 -24.29 -18.61
C ILE A 40 24.88 -23.82 -19.24
N VAL A 41 24.17 -24.68 -19.99
CA VAL A 41 22.90 -24.32 -20.64
C VAL A 41 21.85 -23.97 -19.59
N TYR A 42 21.77 -24.74 -18.52
CA TYR A 42 20.83 -24.48 -17.43
C TYR A 42 21.19 -23.24 -16.61
N ILE A 43 22.48 -22.93 -16.44
CA ILE A 43 22.92 -21.66 -15.82
C ILE A 43 22.55 -20.46 -16.69
N LEU A 44 22.75 -20.54 -18.01
CA LEU A 44 22.34 -19.46 -18.91
C LEU A 44 20.82 -19.29 -18.95
N LEU A 45 20.08 -20.40 -18.91
CA LEU A 45 18.62 -20.37 -18.85
C LEU A 45 18.11 -19.75 -17.55
N SER A 46 18.71 -20.07 -16.40
CA SER A 46 18.33 -19.47 -15.12
C SER A 46 18.67 -17.98 -15.08
N LEU A 47 19.80 -17.57 -15.69
CA LEU A 47 20.18 -16.17 -15.82
C LEU A 47 19.20 -15.41 -16.73
N LEU A 48 18.78 -16.01 -17.84
CA LEU A 48 17.72 -15.49 -18.72
C LEU A 48 16.39 -15.31 -17.98
N ILE A 49 15.94 -16.30 -17.21
CA ILE A 49 14.71 -16.19 -16.41
C ILE A 49 14.86 -15.08 -15.35
N SER A 50 16.04 -14.95 -14.75
CA SER A 50 16.33 -13.91 -13.75
C SER A 50 16.27 -12.49 -14.35
N THR A 51 16.46 -12.32 -15.66
CA THR A 51 16.29 -10.99 -16.30
C THR A 51 14.86 -10.44 -16.18
N SER A 52 13.86 -11.29 -15.89
CA SER A 52 12.50 -10.83 -15.57
C SER A 52 12.44 -9.88 -14.37
N SER A 53 13.40 -9.97 -13.45
CA SER A 53 13.53 -9.04 -12.33
C SER A 53 13.78 -7.59 -12.76
N PHE A 54 14.23 -7.35 -14.00
CA PHE A 54 14.39 -6.00 -14.54
C PHE A 54 13.06 -5.22 -14.57
N GLY A 55 11.91 -5.90 -14.58
CA GLY A 55 10.59 -5.27 -14.48
C GLY A 55 10.37 -4.44 -13.21
N ILE A 56 11.15 -4.69 -12.15
CA ILE A 56 11.09 -3.93 -10.89
C ILE A 56 11.45 -2.45 -11.11
N PHE A 57 12.24 -2.11 -12.13
CA PHE A 57 12.53 -0.70 -12.45
C PHE A 57 11.28 0.15 -12.77
N LYS A 58 10.17 -0.48 -13.15
CA LYS A 58 8.89 0.19 -13.44
C LYS A 58 7.90 0.12 -12.28
N ILE A 59 8.34 -0.27 -11.08
CA ILE A 59 7.46 -0.35 -9.92
C ILE A 59 6.99 1.07 -9.52
N VAL A 60 5.67 1.25 -9.43
CA VAL A 60 5.06 2.50 -8.96
C VAL A 60 4.63 2.30 -7.52
N LEU A 61 5.32 2.95 -6.59
CA LEU A 61 4.95 2.90 -5.18
C LEU A 61 3.74 3.80 -4.95
N ARG A 62 2.64 3.21 -4.47
CA ARG A 62 1.45 3.96 -4.05
C ARG A 62 1.46 4.08 -2.52
N ASP A 63 1.61 5.30 -2.03
CA ASP A 63 1.66 5.61 -0.59
C ASP A 63 0.30 6.08 -0.03
N ARG A 64 -0.80 5.71 -0.70
CA ARG A 64 -2.15 6.04 -0.25
C ARG A 64 -2.63 4.92 0.66
N ILE A 65 -2.72 5.18 1.97
CA ILE A 65 -3.20 4.22 2.97
C ILE A 65 -4.51 3.54 2.51
N ARG A 66 -5.46 4.33 2.00
CA ARG A 66 -6.76 3.82 1.53
C ARG A 66 -6.66 2.76 0.43
N ASP A 67 -5.65 2.80 -0.42
CA ASP A 67 -5.44 1.83 -1.52
C ASP A 67 -5.04 0.45 -1.00
N GLY A 68 -4.46 0.34 0.20
CA GLY A 68 -4.14 -0.94 0.83
C GLY A 68 -5.32 -1.60 1.55
N TYR A 69 -6.30 -0.82 2.01
CA TYR A 69 -7.36 -1.32 2.90
C TYR A 69 -8.77 -1.28 2.30
N THR A 70 -8.99 -0.54 1.20
CA THR A 70 -10.31 -0.42 0.57
C THR A 70 -10.26 -0.97 -0.86
N PRO A 71 -11.12 -1.95 -1.20
CA PRO A 71 -11.14 -2.52 -2.54
C PRO A 71 -11.46 -1.46 -3.60
N THR A 72 -10.93 -1.64 -4.80
CA THR A 72 -11.00 -0.64 -5.88
C THR A 72 -12.42 -0.39 -6.37
N ASN A 73 -13.36 -1.31 -6.13
CA ASN A 73 -14.76 -1.24 -6.49
C ASN A 73 -15.69 -0.96 -5.29
N ALA A 74 -15.17 -0.51 -4.16
CA ALA A 74 -15.99 -0.18 -3.00
C ALA A 74 -16.91 1.02 -3.29
N PRO A 75 -18.19 1.00 -2.87
CA PRO A 75 -19.10 2.15 -2.99
C PRO A 75 -18.55 3.44 -2.34
N SER A 76 -17.81 3.31 -1.24
CA SER A 76 -17.15 4.42 -0.55
C SER A 76 -16.08 5.13 -1.40
N ARG A 77 -15.57 4.49 -2.47
CA ARG A 77 -14.71 5.17 -3.45
C ARG A 77 -15.49 6.24 -4.20
N TYR A 78 -16.67 5.87 -4.72
CA TYR A 78 -17.56 6.79 -5.43
C TYR A 78 -18.04 7.93 -4.53
N GLU A 79 -18.46 7.62 -3.30
CA GLU A 79 -18.87 8.65 -2.33
C GLU A 79 -17.76 9.66 -2.06
N MET A 80 -16.51 9.19 -1.91
CA MET A 80 -15.35 10.06 -1.73
C MET A 80 -15.05 10.90 -2.99
N ASP A 81 -15.21 10.32 -4.19
CA ASP A 81 -14.96 11.05 -5.43
C ASP A 81 -15.98 12.18 -5.62
N VAL A 82 -17.28 11.92 -5.34
CA VAL A 82 -18.33 12.95 -5.32
C VAL A 82 -18.05 14.02 -4.25
N LEU A 83 -17.59 13.61 -3.07
CA LEU A 83 -17.25 14.54 -1.99
C LEU A 83 -16.10 15.47 -2.37
N ARG A 84 -15.07 14.95 -3.06
CA ARG A 84 -13.95 15.77 -3.56
C ARG A 84 -14.39 16.74 -4.64
N GLU A 85 -15.28 16.31 -5.55
CA GLU A 85 -15.85 17.17 -6.58
C GLU A 85 -16.67 18.30 -5.94
N PHE A 86 -17.50 17.99 -4.96
CA PHE A 86 -18.29 18.98 -4.23
C PHE A 86 -17.43 20.03 -3.51
N TRP A 87 -16.32 19.61 -2.91
CA TRP A 87 -15.38 20.52 -2.25
C TRP A 87 -14.32 21.13 -3.17
N ASN A 88 -14.33 20.81 -4.46
CA ASN A 88 -13.30 21.20 -5.42
C ASN A 88 -11.87 20.90 -4.92
N SER A 89 -11.70 19.74 -4.28
CA SER A 89 -10.42 19.30 -3.70
C SER A 89 -9.69 18.35 -4.63
N SER A 90 -8.40 18.59 -4.85
CA SER A 90 -7.53 17.69 -5.61
C SER A 90 -7.15 16.40 -4.85
N GLY A 91 -7.39 16.37 -3.54
CA GLY A 91 -6.93 15.30 -2.65
C GLY A 91 -7.99 14.82 -1.67
N ASP A 92 -7.67 13.73 -0.97
CA ASP A 92 -8.47 13.27 0.15
C ASP A 92 -8.59 14.40 1.20
N PRO A 93 -9.81 14.70 1.68
CA PRO A 93 -10.03 15.69 2.72
C PRO A 93 -9.25 15.25 3.97
N MET A 94 -8.26 16.05 4.37
CA MET A 94 -7.41 15.77 5.52
C MET A 94 -7.65 16.82 6.60
N VAL A 95 -7.99 16.35 7.80
CA VAL A 95 -8.21 17.21 8.97
C VAL A 95 -6.95 17.18 9.83
N THR A 96 -6.37 18.33 10.09
CA THR A 96 -5.31 18.48 11.10
C THR A 96 -5.95 18.79 12.45
N VAL A 97 -5.67 17.95 13.45
CA VAL A 97 -6.19 18.11 14.82
C VAL A 97 -5.01 18.29 15.78
N VAL A 98 -5.08 19.34 16.60
CA VAL A 98 -4.15 19.55 17.72
C VAL A 98 -4.92 19.32 19.01
N LEU A 99 -4.50 18.31 19.78
CA LEU A 99 -5.08 17.97 21.07
C LEU A 99 -4.25 18.63 22.17
N LEU A 100 -4.92 19.36 23.06
CA LEU A 100 -4.29 20.10 24.15
C LEU A 100 -4.77 19.52 25.48
N THR A 101 -3.84 19.35 26.42
CA THR A 101 -4.12 18.87 27.77
C THR A 101 -3.49 19.79 28.81
N ALA A 102 -4.14 19.91 29.97
CA ALA A 102 -3.65 20.76 31.05
C ALA A 102 -2.43 20.09 31.70
N LYS A 103 -1.36 20.87 31.93
CA LYS A 103 -0.10 20.36 32.49
C LYS A 103 -0.27 19.78 33.90
N ASP A 104 -1.20 20.32 34.66
CA ASP A 104 -1.54 19.89 36.02
C ASP A 104 -2.67 18.86 36.06
N ASN A 105 -3.06 18.31 34.91
CA ASN A 105 -4.15 17.34 34.77
C ASN A 105 -5.53 17.88 35.24
N GLY A 106 -5.66 19.20 35.38
CA GLY A 106 -6.91 19.89 35.72
C GLY A 106 -7.76 20.24 34.49
N SER A 107 -8.73 21.14 34.69
CA SER A 107 -9.59 21.61 33.59
C SER A 107 -8.82 22.54 32.63
N MET A 108 -9.03 22.38 31.32
CA MET A 108 -8.54 23.32 30.30
C MET A 108 -9.40 24.58 30.16
N LEU A 109 -10.58 24.63 30.82
CA LEU A 109 -11.54 25.74 30.71
C LEU A 109 -11.19 26.97 31.57
N ARG A 110 -9.98 27.01 32.13
CA ARG A 110 -9.50 28.16 32.90
C ARG A 110 -9.01 29.25 31.95
N ASP A 111 -9.19 30.51 32.33
CA ASP A 111 -8.92 31.67 31.48
C ASP A 111 -7.50 31.68 30.90
N ASP A 112 -6.50 31.41 31.74
CA ASP A 112 -5.08 31.42 31.33
C ASP A 112 -4.82 30.41 30.19
N TYR A 113 -5.45 29.23 30.27
CA TYR A 113 -5.33 28.20 29.23
C TYR A 113 -6.16 28.54 28.00
N LEU A 114 -7.36 29.11 28.15
CA LEU A 114 -8.19 29.54 27.02
C LEU A 114 -7.51 30.64 26.19
N ILE A 115 -6.84 31.59 26.86
CA ILE A 115 -6.03 32.64 26.20
C ILE A 115 -4.86 32.01 25.43
N GLU A 116 -4.18 31.03 26.02
CA GLU A 116 -3.08 30.34 25.36
C GLU A 116 -3.54 29.50 24.16
N ILE A 117 -4.69 28.83 24.26
CA ILE A 117 -5.32 28.10 23.15
C ILE A 117 -5.61 29.06 21.98
N GLU A 118 -6.16 30.24 22.27
CA GLU A 118 -6.44 31.25 21.23
C GLU A 118 -5.15 31.76 20.59
N ARG A 119 -4.12 32.05 21.39
CA ARG A 119 -2.81 32.48 20.91
C ARG A 119 -2.20 31.43 19.98
N LEU A 120 -2.22 30.16 20.40
CA LEU A 120 -1.71 29.04 19.60
C LEU A 120 -2.50 28.86 18.30
N THR A 121 -3.84 28.93 18.39
CA THR A 121 -4.71 28.82 17.22
C THR A 121 -4.43 29.94 16.22
N ASN A 122 -4.34 31.19 16.66
CA ASN A 122 -4.01 32.31 15.79
C ASN A 122 -2.62 32.15 15.17
N TYR A 123 -1.63 31.70 15.96
CA TYR A 123 -0.28 31.44 15.45
C TYR A 123 -0.28 30.41 14.32
N LEU A 124 -0.92 29.26 14.53
CA LEU A 124 -0.97 28.17 13.53
C LEU A 124 -1.77 28.54 12.28
N MET A 125 -2.85 29.32 12.43
CA MET A 125 -3.69 29.73 11.31
C MET A 125 -3.07 30.82 10.44
N THR A 126 -2.45 31.84 11.07
CA THR A 126 -2.11 33.11 10.40
C THR A 126 -0.63 33.49 10.42
N ASN A 127 0.11 33.17 11.49
CA ASN A 127 1.50 33.61 11.62
C ASN A 127 2.50 32.54 11.16
N HIS A 128 2.10 31.28 11.15
CA HIS A 128 2.93 30.19 10.68
C HIS A 128 2.85 30.09 9.16
N SER A 129 3.93 30.48 8.48
CA SER A 129 4.08 30.34 7.03
C SER A 129 5.18 29.36 6.68
N VAL A 130 4.97 28.64 5.58
CA VAL A 130 5.94 27.73 4.97
C VAL A 130 6.17 28.18 3.54
N LEU A 131 7.41 28.13 3.07
CA LEU A 131 7.73 28.45 1.67
C LEU A 131 7.32 27.28 0.77
N TYR A 132 6.40 27.55 -0.15
CA TYR A 132 6.03 26.65 -1.24
C TYR A 132 6.11 27.43 -2.54
N ASP A 133 6.91 26.93 -3.48
CA ASP A 133 7.17 27.58 -4.78
C ASP A 133 7.59 29.07 -4.65
N ASN A 134 8.55 29.34 -3.75
CA ASN A 134 9.03 30.68 -3.41
C ASN A 134 7.97 31.66 -2.87
N GLN A 135 6.76 31.20 -2.55
CA GLN A 135 5.73 32.00 -1.91
C GLN A 135 5.48 31.52 -0.47
N PRO A 136 5.37 32.43 0.50
CA PRO A 136 4.98 32.07 1.85
C PRO A 136 3.49 31.70 1.86
N ILE A 137 3.19 30.45 2.18
CA ILE A 137 1.83 29.95 2.32
C ILE A 137 1.54 29.73 3.80
N ILE A 138 0.43 30.31 4.27
CA ILE A 138 -0.12 30.09 5.61
C ILE A 138 -1.24 29.05 5.56
N TYR A 139 -1.55 28.43 6.70
CA TYR A 139 -2.59 27.42 6.79
C TYR A 139 -3.96 27.94 6.31
N GLU A 140 -4.27 29.21 6.57
CA GLU A 140 -5.53 29.83 6.12
C GLU A 140 -5.73 29.81 4.60
N ASN A 141 -4.64 29.75 3.81
CA ASN A 141 -4.72 29.73 2.35
C ASN A 141 -5.26 28.41 1.79
N PHE A 142 -5.14 27.30 2.54
CA PHE A 142 -5.48 25.96 2.06
C PHE A 142 -6.31 25.12 3.04
N CYS A 143 -6.76 25.69 4.16
CA CYS A 143 -7.52 24.96 5.19
C CYS A 143 -8.96 24.56 4.79
N SER A 144 -9.45 24.97 3.61
CA SER A 144 -10.84 24.75 3.21
C SER A 144 -11.11 23.25 3.03
N PRO A 145 -12.22 22.71 3.57
CA PRO A 145 -13.38 23.38 4.17
C PRO A 145 -13.32 23.61 5.69
N TYR A 146 -12.23 23.24 6.36
CA TYR A 146 -12.13 23.16 7.81
C TYR A 146 -11.67 24.45 8.52
N CYS A 147 -11.46 25.54 7.78
CA CYS A 147 -10.97 26.81 8.31
C CYS A 147 -11.73 27.36 9.53
N ARG A 148 -13.04 27.05 9.63
CA ARG A 148 -13.93 27.55 10.70
C ARG A 148 -14.27 26.52 11.77
N MET A 149 -13.62 25.36 11.79
CA MET A 149 -13.93 24.32 12.79
C MET A 149 -13.72 24.79 14.24
N ASN A 150 -12.74 25.67 14.47
CA ASN A 150 -12.44 26.18 15.81
C ASN A 150 -13.37 27.32 16.28
N ILE A 151 -14.49 27.58 15.58
CA ILE A 151 -15.44 28.63 15.97
C ILE A 151 -16.04 28.40 17.37
N ALA A 152 -16.23 27.14 17.77
CA ALA A 152 -16.72 26.79 19.09
C ALA A 152 -15.84 27.33 20.21
N LEU A 153 -14.50 27.28 20.05
CA LEU A 153 -13.56 27.81 21.04
C LEU A 153 -13.71 29.34 21.19
N LYS A 154 -13.91 30.06 20.08
CA LYS A 154 -14.17 31.50 20.10
C LYS A 154 -15.48 31.82 20.80
N LEU A 155 -16.53 31.04 20.56
CA LEU A 155 -17.84 31.24 21.18
C LEU A 155 -17.81 30.98 22.69
N PHE A 156 -17.12 29.93 23.14
CA PHE A 156 -16.99 29.64 24.57
C PHE A 156 -16.36 30.80 25.35
N LYS A 157 -15.33 31.43 24.78
CA LYS A 157 -14.68 32.59 25.41
C LYS A 157 -15.64 33.77 25.59
N VAL A 158 -16.54 34.01 24.62
CA VAL A 158 -17.53 35.11 24.68
C VAL A 158 -18.67 34.82 25.65
N ILE A 159 -19.00 33.57 25.94
CA ILE A 159 -20.08 33.25 26.88
C ILE A 159 -19.61 33.37 28.34
N ILE A 160 -18.32 33.12 28.59
CA ILE A 160 -17.74 33.15 29.94
C ILE A 160 -17.41 34.60 30.39
N TYR A 161 -17.33 35.55 29.45
CA TYR A 161 -17.03 36.97 29.69
C TYR A 161 -18.22 37.87 29.35
#